data_AF-C7Z8D2-F1
#
_entry.id   AF-C7Z8D2-F1
#
_cell.length_a   1.000
_cell.length_b   1.000
_cell.length_c   1.000
_cell.angle_alpha   90.00
_cell.angle_beta   90.00
_cell.angle_gamma   90.00
#
_symmetry.space_group_name_H-M   'P 1'
#
loop_
_entity.id
_entity.type
_entity.pdbx_description
1 polymer ?
#
loop_
_entity_poly.entity_id
_entity_poly.type
_entity_poly.pdbx_seq_one_letter_code
_entity_poly.pdbx_strand_id
1 'polypeptide(L)'
;MWLRSFLMTLSVFATGRRTFPGYKIHSENTIGIDDFSEACRNALIALVRCDDATSEWTRALYHGILPIDVDVNSVCDVGCARAILDWRLAVDTYCGDSKWANGAPAGVMGSFISYGINEICQTDKKTGKNCNDVILNFSDTDTIEKMPNSELCSDCYVGRLKIIQASPYSYYKRELFY
;
A
#
# COMPACT_ATOMS: atom_id res chain seq x y z
N MET A 1 -7.68 -49.43 27.40
CA MET A 1 -7.58 -49.05 25.98
C MET A 1 -7.75 -47.54 25.92
N TRP A 2 -6.67 -46.83 25.63
CA TRP A 2 -6.61 -45.36 25.61
C TRP A 2 -7.04 -44.85 24.23
N LEU A 3 -7.91 -43.84 24.17
CA LEU A 3 -7.89 -42.88 23.08
C LEU A 3 -8.04 -41.47 23.68
N ARG A 4 -6.95 -40.72 23.54
CA ARG A 4 -6.77 -39.36 24.03
C ARG A 4 -7.48 -38.40 23.09
N SER A 5 -8.32 -37.54 23.65
CA SER A 5 -8.84 -36.35 22.99
C SER A 5 -7.67 -35.39 22.68
N PHE A 6 -7.44 -35.12 21.40
CA PHE A 6 -6.59 -34.00 20.98
C PHE A 6 -7.47 -32.75 20.88
N LEU A 7 -7.47 -31.95 21.95
CA LEU A 7 -7.81 -30.54 21.83
C LEU A 7 -6.63 -29.86 21.10
N MET A 8 -6.83 -29.53 19.82
CA MET A 8 -6.00 -28.54 19.15
C MET A 8 -6.36 -27.18 19.74
N THR A 9 -5.68 -26.78 20.82
CA THR A 9 -5.57 -25.37 21.15
C THR A 9 -4.72 -24.71 20.08
N LEU A 10 -5.36 -23.95 19.19
CA LEU A 10 -4.66 -22.99 18.34
C LEU A 10 -4.03 -21.94 19.26
N SER A 11 -2.76 -22.15 19.57
CA SER A 11 -1.92 -21.13 20.19
C SER A 11 -1.75 -19.99 19.20
N VAL A 12 -2.63 -18.98 19.29
CA VAL A 12 -2.38 -17.69 18.63
C VAL A 12 -1.19 -17.08 19.33
N PHE A 13 -0.02 -17.10 18.67
CA PHE A 13 1.11 -16.26 19.04
C PHE A 13 0.68 -14.80 18.84
N ALA A 14 0.03 -14.21 19.84
CA ALA A 14 -0.32 -12.80 19.87
C ALA A 14 0.90 -12.00 20.34
N THR A 15 1.93 -11.91 19.49
CA THR A 15 2.95 -10.87 19.63
C THR A 15 2.40 -9.58 19.00
N GLY A 16 1.84 -8.70 19.83
CA GLY A 16 1.72 -7.25 19.60
C GLY A 16 1.24 -6.75 18.23
N ARG A 17 0.15 -7.31 17.67
CA ARG A 17 -0.41 -6.79 16.42
C ARG A 17 -0.96 -5.38 16.65
N ARG A 18 -0.46 -4.37 15.92
CA ARG A 18 -0.98 -2.99 15.99
C ARG A 18 -2.48 -3.01 15.69
N THR A 19 -3.25 -2.27 16.48
CA THR A 19 -4.69 -2.10 16.27
C THR A 19 -4.94 -0.79 15.53
N PHE A 20 -5.44 -0.89 14.31
CA PHE A 20 -5.86 0.27 13.51
C PHE A 20 -7.36 0.52 13.70
N PRO A 21 -7.79 1.78 13.94
CA PRO A 21 -9.18 2.17 13.77
C PRO A 21 -9.66 1.82 12.36
N GLY A 22 -8.82 2.15 11.37
CA GLY A 22 -9.03 1.87 9.96
C GLY A 22 -9.98 2.86 9.31
N TYR A 23 -10.03 2.81 7.98
CA TYR A 23 -10.81 3.70 7.15
C TYR A 23 -11.49 2.92 6.01
N LYS A 24 -12.46 3.54 5.36
CA LYS A 24 -13.05 3.00 4.12
C LYS A 24 -12.48 3.76 2.93
N ILE A 25 -12.05 3.05 1.89
CA ILE A 25 -11.60 3.67 0.63
C ILE A 25 -12.79 4.32 -0.09
N HIS A 26 -13.92 3.63 -0.10
CA HIS A 26 -15.20 4.16 -0.59
C HIS A 26 -16.24 4.17 0.53
N SER A 27 -17.25 5.04 0.41
CA SER A 27 -18.38 5.08 1.34
C SER A 27 -19.68 4.88 0.58
N GLU A 28 -20.76 4.69 1.32
CA GLU A 28 -22.12 4.61 0.82
C GLU A 28 -22.52 5.86 0.01
N ASN A 29 -21.83 6.99 0.24
CA ASN A 29 -22.07 8.26 -0.46
C ASN A 29 -21.11 8.48 -1.64
N THR A 30 -20.25 7.52 -1.98
CA THR A 30 -19.36 7.65 -3.14
C THR A 30 -20.19 7.70 -4.42
N ILE A 31 -19.97 8.73 -5.24
CA ILE A 31 -20.70 8.93 -6.50
C ILE A 31 -20.49 7.71 -7.41
N GLY A 32 -21.59 7.18 -7.97
CA GLY A 32 -21.56 6.01 -8.86
C GLY A 32 -21.45 4.67 -8.13
N ILE A 33 -21.45 4.63 -6.79
CA ILE A 33 -21.37 3.37 -6.06
C ILE A 33 -22.60 2.49 -6.30
N ASP A 34 -23.78 3.10 -6.52
CA ASP A 34 -25.03 2.39 -6.77
C ASP A 34 -25.06 1.62 -8.09
N ASP A 35 -24.15 1.94 -9.02
CA ASP A 35 -24.03 1.25 -10.32
C ASP A 35 -23.42 -0.16 -10.18
N PHE A 36 -22.79 -0.46 -9.04
CA PHE A 36 -22.23 -1.78 -8.74
C PHE A 36 -23.25 -2.74 -8.13
N SER A 37 -23.02 -4.04 -8.23
CA SER A 37 -23.83 -5.05 -7.51
C SER A 37 -23.73 -4.86 -5.99
N GLU A 38 -24.74 -5.31 -5.24
CA GLU A 38 -24.72 -5.23 -3.77
C GLU A 38 -23.48 -5.88 -3.16
N ALA A 39 -23.08 -7.06 -3.66
CA ALA A 39 -21.89 -7.75 -3.21
C ALA A 39 -20.61 -6.93 -3.49
N CYS A 40 -20.50 -6.32 -4.67
CA CYS A 40 -19.38 -5.45 -5.00
C CYS A 40 -19.35 -4.19 -4.13
N ARG A 41 -20.49 -3.53 -3.92
CA ARG A 41 -20.60 -2.37 -3.03
C ARG A 41 -20.14 -2.71 -1.61
N ASN A 42 -20.58 -3.84 -1.06
CA ASN A 42 -20.17 -4.30 0.26
C ASN A 42 -18.64 -4.51 0.36
N ALA A 43 -18.01 -4.99 -0.72
CA ALA A 43 -16.56 -5.10 -0.78
C ALA A 43 -15.88 -3.72 -0.87
N LEU A 44 -16.37 -2.81 -1.70
CA LEU A 44 -15.81 -1.46 -1.89
C LEU A 44 -15.83 -0.63 -0.60
N ILE A 45 -16.89 -0.75 0.21
CA ILE A 45 -17.04 -0.01 1.49
C ILE A 45 -16.48 -0.76 2.71
N ALA A 46 -15.84 -1.92 2.50
CA ALA A 46 -15.26 -2.68 3.58
C ALA A 46 -14.16 -1.89 4.31
N LEU A 47 -14.11 -2.03 5.63
CA LEU A 47 -13.14 -1.35 6.48
C LEU A 47 -11.73 -1.90 6.24
N VAL A 48 -10.79 -1.01 5.91
CA VAL A 48 -9.35 -1.32 5.82
C VAL A 48 -8.67 -0.93 7.12
N ARG A 49 -8.08 -1.91 7.80
CA ARG A 49 -7.31 -1.70 9.02
C ARG A 49 -5.84 -1.42 8.71
N CYS A 50 -5.56 -0.19 8.29
CA CYS A 50 -4.23 0.36 8.07
C CYS A 50 -4.14 1.75 8.74
N ASP A 51 -2.94 2.32 8.79
CA ASP A 51 -2.70 3.71 9.17
C ASP A 51 -3.51 4.68 8.29
N ASP A 52 -4.20 5.63 8.91
CA ASP A 52 -5.13 6.53 8.24
C ASP A 52 -4.44 7.45 7.23
N ALA A 53 -3.13 7.68 7.35
CA ALA A 53 -2.36 8.45 6.38
C ALA A 53 -2.43 7.84 4.97
N THR A 54 -2.63 6.53 4.86
CA THR A 54 -2.72 5.83 3.59
C THR A 54 -4.07 6.00 2.88
N SER A 55 -5.08 6.56 3.57
CA SER A 55 -6.41 6.81 3.00
C SER A 55 -6.41 7.85 1.89
N GLU A 56 -5.42 8.74 1.86
CA GLU A 56 -5.27 9.78 0.85
C GLU A 56 -4.50 9.33 -0.40
N TRP A 57 -3.96 8.11 -0.41
CA TRP A 57 -3.08 7.60 -1.47
C TRP A 57 -3.88 6.98 -2.62
N THR A 58 -4.95 7.65 -3.04
CA THR A 58 -5.94 7.14 -4.01
C THR A 58 -5.67 7.57 -5.45
N ARG A 59 -4.47 8.08 -5.74
CA ARG A 59 -4.03 8.50 -7.07
C ARG A 59 -2.52 8.29 -7.26
N ALA A 60 -2.06 8.35 -8.52
CA ALA A 60 -0.65 8.19 -8.87
C ALA A 60 0.23 9.33 -8.31
N LEU A 61 0.96 9.05 -7.23
CA LEU A 61 1.88 9.97 -6.56
C LEU A 61 3.22 9.30 -6.25
N TYR A 62 4.27 10.10 -6.18
CA TYR A 62 5.51 9.72 -5.49
C TYR A 62 5.37 10.22 -4.05
N HIS A 63 5.34 9.31 -3.09
CA HIS A 63 5.07 9.65 -1.69
C HIS A 63 6.30 10.14 -0.95
N GLY A 64 7.51 9.68 -1.35
CA GLY A 64 8.77 10.19 -0.81
C GLY A 64 8.85 10.12 0.72
N ILE A 65 9.18 11.24 1.35
CA ILE A 65 9.26 11.35 2.81
C ILE A 65 7.89 11.70 3.38
N LEU A 66 7.45 10.92 4.36
CA LEU A 66 6.17 11.14 5.03
C LEU A 66 6.19 12.39 5.91
N PRO A 67 5.03 13.01 6.17
CA PRO A 67 4.88 14.06 7.18
C PRO A 67 5.38 13.60 8.56
N ILE A 68 5.87 14.55 9.37
CA ILE A 68 6.52 14.28 10.66
C ILE A 68 5.60 13.60 11.69
N ASP A 69 4.29 13.76 11.54
CA ASP A 69 3.25 13.19 12.40
C ASP A 69 2.81 11.78 11.98
N VAL A 70 3.30 11.26 10.85
CA VAL A 70 3.00 9.91 10.37
C VAL A 70 4.10 8.93 10.79
N ASP A 71 3.76 7.92 11.60
CA ASP A 71 4.70 6.85 11.97
C ASP A 71 4.90 5.89 10.79
N VAL A 72 6.09 5.93 10.19
CA VAL A 72 6.47 5.01 9.10
C VAL A 72 6.32 3.53 9.48
N ASN A 73 6.53 3.17 10.75
CA ASN A 73 6.37 1.78 11.18
C ASN A 73 4.90 1.35 11.23
N SER A 74 3.98 2.31 11.34
CA SER A 74 2.54 2.09 11.33
C SER A 74 2.05 1.79 9.91
N VAL A 75 2.49 2.61 8.95
CA VAL A 75 2.29 2.38 7.52
C VAL A 75 2.91 1.05 7.08
N CYS A 76 4.13 0.75 7.56
CA CYS A 76 4.88 -0.44 7.18
C CYS A 76 4.57 -1.69 8.01
N ASP A 77 3.54 -1.64 8.85
CA ASP A 77 3.04 -2.80 9.55
C ASP A 77 2.53 -3.85 8.53
N VAL A 78 2.94 -5.11 8.73
CA VAL A 78 2.52 -6.22 7.85
C VAL A 78 1.00 -6.38 7.84
N GLY A 79 0.33 -6.03 8.95
CA GLY A 79 -1.13 -5.98 9.05
C GLY A 79 -1.77 -4.93 8.17
N CYS A 80 -1.18 -3.73 8.06
CA CYS A 80 -1.66 -2.69 7.14
C CYS A 80 -1.57 -3.18 5.68
N ALA A 81 -0.39 -3.63 5.23
CA ALA A 81 -0.19 -4.09 3.86
C ALA A 81 -1.13 -5.25 3.50
N ARG A 82 -1.34 -6.17 4.46
CA ARG A 82 -2.29 -7.27 4.32
C ARG A 82 -3.74 -6.80 4.25
N ALA A 83 -4.15 -5.82 5.06
CA ALA A 83 -5.51 -5.31 5.03
C ALA A 83 -5.88 -4.70 3.67
N ILE A 84 -4.93 -3.98 3.04
CA ILE A 84 -5.12 -3.44 1.69
C ILE A 84 -5.17 -4.56 0.64
N LEU A 85 -4.32 -5.58 0.76
CA LEU A 85 -4.36 -6.73 -0.13
C LEU A 85 -5.68 -7.50 -0.01
N ASP A 86 -6.14 -7.76 1.22
CA ASP A 86 -7.39 -8.46 1.49
C ASP A 86 -8.59 -7.68 0.93
N TRP A 87 -8.59 -6.34 1.09
CA TRP A 87 -9.61 -5.46 0.48
C TRP A 87 -9.62 -5.57 -1.04
N ARG A 88 -8.44 -5.48 -1.69
CA ARG A 88 -8.32 -5.59 -3.15
C ARG A 88 -8.81 -6.93 -3.67
N LEU A 89 -8.41 -8.02 -3.02
CA LEU A 89 -8.85 -9.36 -3.42
C LEU A 89 -10.36 -9.54 -3.27
N ALA A 90 -10.97 -8.94 -2.25
CA ALA A 90 -12.43 -8.93 -2.10
C ALA A 90 -13.08 -8.14 -3.26
N VAL A 91 -12.58 -6.95 -3.57
CA VAL A 91 -13.08 -6.15 -4.70
C VAL A 91 -12.92 -6.89 -6.03
N ASP A 92 -11.75 -7.45 -6.31
CA ASP A 92 -11.51 -8.23 -7.54
C ASP A 92 -12.50 -9.42 -7.65
N THR A 93 -12.78 -10.09 -6.52
CA THR A 93 -13.71 -11.23 -6.46
C THR A 93 -15.16 -10.82 -6.69
N TYR A 94 -15.63 -9.76 -6.02
CA TYR A 94 -17.06 -9.41 -6.00
C TYR A 94 -17.46 -8.41 -7.09
N CYS A 95 -16.52 -7.64 -7.61
CA CYS A 95 -16.76 -6.65 -8.67
C CYS A 95 -16.36 -7.17 -10.05
N GLY A 96 -15.43 -8.13 -10.17
CA GLY A 96 -14.91 -8.61 -11.45
C GLY A 96 -14.42 -7.45 -12.33
N ASP A 97 -14.83 -7.44 -13.59
CA ASP A 97 -14.47 -6.39 -14.56
C ASP A 97 -15.30 -5.09 -14.44
N SER A 98 -16.08 -4.93 -13.36
CA SER A 98 -16.87 -3.72 -13.14
C SER A 98 -15.99 -2.48 -13.07
N LYS A 99 -16.50 -1.39 -13.64
CA LYS A 99 -15.79 -0.11 -13.76
C LYS A 99 -16.63 1.03 -13.24
N TRP A 100 -15.95 2.03 -12.70
CA TRP A 100 -16.53 3.34 -12.45
C TRP A 100 -16.90 4.02 -13.79
N ALA A 101 -17.73 5.07 -13.73
CA ALA A 101 -18.21 5.79 -14.91
C ALA A 101 -17.09 6.37 -15.80
N ASN A 102 -15.92 6.67 -15.23
CA ASN A 102 -14.72 7.12 -15.94
C ASN A 102 -13.93 5.96 -16.59
N GLY A 103 -14.40 4.72 -16.51
CA GLY A 103 -13.75 3.53 -17.07
C GLY A 103 -12.69 2.90 -16.16
N ALA A 104 -12.46 3.45 -14.97
CA ALA A 104 -11.52 2.91 -13.99
C ALA A 104 -12.01 1.57 -13.43
N PRO A 105 -11.13 0.55 -13.25
CA PRO A 105 -11.48 -0.66 -12.51
C PRO A 105 -11.94 -0.35 -11.08
N ALA A 106 -12.90 -1.12 -10.57
CA ALA A 106 -13.48 -0.91 -9.23
C ALA A 106 -12.42 -0.75 -8.12
N GLY A 107 -11.41 -1.63 -8.10
CA GLY A 107 -10.38 -1.70 -7.07
C GLY A 107 -9.17 -0.78 -7.24
N VAL A 108 -9.18 0.14 -8.21
CA VAL A 108 -8.01 0.93 -8.59
C VAL A 108 -7.41 1.75 -7.44
N MET A 109 -8.23 2.29 -6.55
CA MET A 109 -7.76 3.11 -5.43
C MET A 109 -6.93 2.27 -4.44
N GLY A 110 -7.34 1.02 -4.18
CA GLY A 110 -6.54 0.10 -3.38
C GLY A 110 -5.19 -0.22 -4.03
N SER A 111 -5.09 -0.19 -5.36
CA SER A 111 -3.83 -0.40 -6.07
C SER A 111 -2.86 0.77 -5.93
N PHE A 112 -3.35 2.02 -5.92
CA PHE A 112 -2.54 3.19 -5.61
C PHE A 112 -1.99 3.13 -4.17
N ILE A 113 -2.84 2.77 -3.21
CA ILE A 113 -2.41 2.62 -1.81
C ILE A 113 -1.37 1.51 -1.67
N SER A 114 -1.60 0.35 -2.30
CA SER A 114 -0.64 -0.78 -2.30
C SER A 114 0.72 -0.35 -2.85
N TYR A 115 0.71 0.45 -3.93
CA TYR A 115 1.93 1.00 -4.51
C TYR A 115 2.64 1.94 -3.54
N GLY A 116 1.93 2.87 -2.91
CA GLY A 116 2.48 3.79 -1.92
C GLY A 116 3.10 3.07 -0.72
N ILE A 117 2.45 2.03 -0.19
CA ILE A 117 3.01 1.20 0.89
C ILE A 117 4.32 0.54 0.43
N ASN A 118 4.33 -0.07 -0.75
CA ASN A 118 5.55 -0.71 -1.27
C ASN A 118 6.69 0.31 -1.51
N GLU A 119 6.35 1.53 -1.93
CA GLU A 119 7.30 2.63 -2.09
C GLU A 119 7.91 3.06 -0.74
N ILE A 120 7.07 3.37 0.25
CA ILE A 120 7.47 3.90 1.55
C ILE A 120 8.21 2.87 2.40
N CYS A 121 7.80 1.60 2.31
CA CYS A 121 8.30 0.52 3.17
C CYS A 121 9.51 -0.20 2.61
N GLN A 122 10.11 0.35 1.55
CA GLN A 122 11.37 -0.15 1.02
C GLN A 122 12.49 0.02 2.05
N THR A 123 13.26 -1.05 2.28
CA THR A 123 14.42 -1.03 3.19
C THR A 123 15.71 -1.35 2.44
N ASP A 124 16.81 -0.74 2.87
CA ASP A 124 18.14 -1.08 2.42
C ASP A 124 18.49 -2.51 2.82
N LYS A 125 18.86 -3.35 1.86
CA LYS A 125 19.07 -4.78 2.10
C LYS A 125 20.30 -5.08 2.98
N LYS A 126 21.25 -4.15 3.06
CA LYS A 126 22.50 -4.34 3.80
C LYS A 126 22.36 -3.91 5.25
N THR A 127 21.69 -2.78 5.48
CA THR A 127 21.60 -2.12 6.79
C THR A 127 20.24 -2.28 7.46
N GLY A 128 19.20 -2.66 6.72
CA GLY A 128 17.82 -2.72 7.20
C GLY A 128 17.16 -1.36 7.43
N LYS A 129 17.85 -0.25 7.12
CA LYS A 129 17.30 1.10 7.28
C LYS A 129 16.20 1.37 6.25
N ASN A 130 15.25 2.24 6.58
CA ASN A 130 14.25 2.69 5.61
C ASN A 130 14.94 3.45 4.47
N CYS A 131 14.52 3.18 3.24
CA CYS A 131 15.16 3.76 2.07
C CYS A 131 14.92 5.26 1.90
N ASN A 132 13.83 5.81 2.42
CA ASN A 132 13.64 7.26 2.45
C ASN A 132 14.72 7.93 3.30
N ASP A 133 15.08 7.35 4.45
CA ASP A 133 16.16 7.89 5.30
C ASP A 133 17.52 7.79 4.63
N VAL A 134 17.77 6.70 3.89
CA VAL A 134 19.02 6.52 3.15
C VAL A 134 19.12 7.56 2.02
N ILE A 135 18.07 7.72 1.23
CA ILE A 135 18.03 8.67 0.10
C ILE A 135 18.08 10.12 0.58
N LEU A 136 17.45 10.45 1.71
CA LEU A 136 17.49 11.79 2.30
C LEU A 136 18.92 12.23 2.67
N ASN A 137 19.80 11.27 2.97
CA ASN A 137 21.20 11.52 3.31
C ASN A 137 22.14 11.52 2.10
N PHE A 138 21.61 11.47 0.87
CA PHE A 138 22.44 11.60 -0.33
C PHE A 138 23.01 13.00 -0.47
N SER A 139 24.07 13.09 -1.26
CA SER A 139 24.75 14.35 -1.54
C SER A 139 23.82 15.29 -2.29
N ASP A 140 23.68 16.52 -1.80
CA ASP A 140 22.94 17.57 -2.50
C ASP A 140 23.80 18.12 -3.65
N THR A 141 23.50 17.65 -4.86
CA THR A 141 24.21 18.03 -6.09
C THR A 141 23.23 18.57 -7.12
N ASP A 142 23.66 19.56 -7.90
CA ASP A 142 22.80 20.26 -8.88
C ASP A 142 22.42 19.42 -10.10
N THR A 143 23.12 18.32 -10.38
CA THR A 143 22.77 17.39 -11.46
C THR A 143 23.03 15.92 -11.07
N ILE A 144 22.33 14.98 -11.72
CA ILE A 144 22.49 13.54 -11.47
C ILE A 144 23.91 13.07 -11.79
N GLU A 145 24.57 13.65 -12.79
CA GLU A 145 25.94 13.28 -13.18
C GLU A 145 26.99 13.62 -12.11
N LYS A 146 26.66 14.53 -11.19
CA LYS A 146 27.52 14.93 -10.08
C LYS A 146 27.27 14.12 -8.81
N MET A 147 26.18 13.36 -8.75
CA MET A 147 25.90 12.48 -7.62
C MET A 147 26.96 11.36 -7.54
N PRO A 148 27.43 10.99 -6.34
CA PRO A 148 28.31 9.84 -6.17
C PRO A 148 27.70 8.55 -6.75
N ASN A 149 28.51 7.80 -7.51
CA ASN A 149 28.09 6.50 -8.06
C ASN A 149 27.60 5.52 -6.98
N SER A 150 28.11 5.61 -5.75
CA SER A 150 27.63 4.81 -4.62
C SER A 150 26.19 5.09 -4.22
N GLU A 151 25.72 6.33 -4.41
CA GLU A 151 24.34 6.74 -4.13
C GLU A 151 23.42 6.32 -5.29
N LEU A 152 23.83 6.61 -6.53
CA LEU A 152 23.11 6.22 -7.75
C LEU A 152 22.96 4.69 -7.89
N CYS A 153 23.96 3.94 -7.46
CA CYS A 153 23.94 2.48 -7.48
C CYS A 153 23.49 1.85 -6.15
N SER A 154 23.03 2.65 -5.19
CA SER A 154 22.53 2.11 -3.92
C SER A 154 21.31 1.21 -4.13
N ASP A 155 21.16 0.21 -3.26
CA ASP A 155 20.00 -0.70 -3.30
C ASP A 155 18.69 0.09 -3.13
N CYS A 156 18.71 1.16 -2.33
CA CYS A 156 17.56 2.02 -2.14
C CYS A 156 17.18 2.81 -3.39
N TYR A 157 18.11 3.51 -4.02
CA TYR A 157 17.81 4.33 -5.19
C TYR A 157 17.39 3.48 -6.39
N VAL A 158 18.17 2.44 -6.71
CA VAL A 158 17.85 1.54 -7.81
C VAL A 158 16.54 0.78 -7.54
N GLY A 159 16.31 0.34 -6.30
CA GLY A 159 15.07 -0.32 -5.91
C GLY A 159 13.86 0.61 -6.05
N ARG A 160 13.98 1.89 -5.68
CA ARG A 160 12.90 2.87 -5.82
C ARG A 160 12.54 3.07 -7.29
N LEU A 161 13.54 3.24 -8.16
CA LEU A 161 13.32 3.35 -9.61
C LEU A 161 12.63 2.11 -10.18
N LYS A 162 13.01 0.90 -9.74
CA LYS A 162 12.34 -0.35 -10.16
C LYS A 162 10.88 -0.39 -9.72
N ILE A 163 10.58 0.01 -8.48
CA ILE A 163 9.19 0.06 -7.96
C ILE A 163 8.35 1.03 -8.80
N ILE A 164 8.86 2.22 -9.10
CA ILE A 164 8.17 3.22 -9.90
C ILE A 164 7.96 2.70 -11.33
N GLN A 165 8.98 2.13 -11.97
CA GLN A 165 8.90 1.66 -13.36
C GLN A 165 7.99 0.43 -13.54
N ALA A 166 7.95 -0.47 -12.55
CA ALA A 166 7.17 -1.71 -12.65
C ALA A 166 5.67 -1.52 -12.39
N SER A 167 5.27 -0.45 -11.72
CA SER A 167 3.88 -0.23 -11.32
C SER A 167 3.12 0.62 -12.34
N PRO A 168 1.96 0.17 -12.85
CA PRO A 168 1.07 1.01 -13.65
C PRO A 168 0.37 2.08 -12.79
N TYR A 169 0.48 1.98 -11.47
CA TYR A 169 -0.12 2.91 -10.51
C TYR A 169 0.89 3.97 -10.02
N SER A 170 2.11 3.96 -10.56
CA SER A 170 3.14 4.93 -10.21
C SER A 170 2.93 6.27 -10.91
N TYR A 171 3.64 7.29 -10.41
CA TYR A 171 3.70 8.60 -11.04
C TYR A 171 4.16 8.55 -12.52
N TYR A 172 4.99 7.58 -12.92
CA TYR A 172 5.48 7.46 -14.32
C TYR A 172 4.40 7.04 -15.30
N LYS A 173 3.31 6.44 -14.80
CA LYS A 173 2.19 5.94 -15.58
C LYS A 173 0.91 6.71 -15.24
N ARG A 174 1.04 7.99 -14.87
CA ARG A 174 -0.09 8.90 -14.67
C ARG A 174 -0.91 9.00 -15.96
N GLU A 175 -1.88 8.11 -16.12
CA GLU A 175 -2.94 8.25 -17.11
C GLU A 175 -3.97 9.28 -16.61
N LEU A 176 -4.59 9.99 -17.54
CA LEU A 176 -5.55 11.07 -17.27
C LEU A 176 -6.90 10.59 -16.73
N PHE A 177 -7.09 9.29 -16.51
CA PHE A 177 -8.37 8.72 -16.08
C PHE A 177 -8.55 8.72 -14.55
N TYR A 178 -7.53 9.11 -13.77
CA TYR A 178 -7.52 9.09 -12.30
C TYR A 178 -7.14 10.43 -11.68
#